data_AF-A0AAJ1QGX9-F1
#
_entry.id   AF-A0AAJ1QGX9-F1
#
_cell.length_a   1.000
_cell.length_b   1.000
_cell.length_c   1.000
_cell.angle_alpha   90.00
_cell.angle_beta   90.00
_cell.angle_gamma   90.00
#
_symmetry.space_group_name_H-M   'P 1'
#
loop_
_entity.id
_entity.type
_entity.pdbx_description
1 polymer ?
#
loop_
_entity_poly.entity_id
_entity_poly.type
_entity_poly.pdbx_seq_one_letter_code
_entity_poly.pdbx_strand_id
1 'polypeptide(L)'
;MRLYTLNMYESLTWHYAQNENWEKAYKTRIIVNQLATDYDAGNQSGKIQSLEREILNKRNDLELRNQKNIKFFLGTTSVIFIILLLVLFKLYKTNQEKRKLVENENNRIRAKLSDLMNKVNDKEITLSNYQLSDRQLEIIDLVKKGLTNKEIATQLYISENTVKYHLKIIYNTLGIDSRNSL
;
A
#
# COMPACT_ATOMS: atom_id res chain seq x y z
N MET A 1 34.76 69.53 8.67
CA MET A 1 36.21 69.77 8.86
C MET A 1 37.10 68.75 8.13
N ARG A 2 36.87 67.43 8.26
CA ARG A 2 37.75 66.37 7.68
C ARG A 2 37.83 66.32 6.14
N LEU A 3 36.75 66.63 5.42
CA LEU A 3 36.74 66.65 3.94
C LEU A 3 37.58 67.83 3.38
N TYR A 4 37.56 68.98 4.06
CA TYR A 4 38.35 70.15 3.68
C TYR A 4 39.85 69.87 3.82
N THR A 5 40.25 69.23 4.92
CA THR A 5 41.65 68.86 5.14
C THR A 5 42.12 67.80 4.13
N LEU A 6 41.27 66.83 3.76
CA LEU A 6 41.59 65.84 2.73
C LEU A 6 41.85 66.51 1.37
N ASN A 7 40.95 67.40 0.92
CA ASN A 7 41.09 68.14 -0.33
C ASN A 7 42.31 69.09 -0.34
N MET A 8 42.62 69.68 0.81
CA MET A 8 43.80 70.54 0.96
C MET A 8 45.10 69.74 0.74
N TYR A 9 45.23 68.56 1.36
CA TYR A 9 46.42 67.72 1.19
C TYR A 9 46.52 67.07 -0.18
N GLU A 10 45.39 66.74 -0.84
CA GLU A 10 45.37 66.36 -2.25
C GLU A 10 45.95 67.47 -3.14
N SER A 11 45.47 68.71 -2.93
CA SER A 11 45.96 69.87 -3.70
C SER A 11 47.46 70.12 -3.48
N LEU A 12 47.94 70.01 -2.23
CA LEU A 12 49.36 70.10 -1.90
C LEU A 12 50.20 68.99 -2.55
N THR A 13 49.67 67.77 -2.61
CA THR A 13 50.34 66.63 -3.25
C THR A 13 50.60 66.92 -4.73
N TRP A 14 49.58 67.42 -5.44
CA TRP A 14 49.71 67.83 -6.85
C TRP A 14 50.70 68.99 -7.03
N HIS A 15 50.64 69.99 -6.15
CA HIS A 15 51.55 71.12 -6.20
C HIS A 15 53.01 70.71 -6.01
N TYR A 16 53.32 69.83 -5.05
CA TYR A 16 54.69 69.36 -4.84
C TYR A 16 55.19 68.46 -5.97
N ALA A 17 54.30 67.64 -6.56
CA ALA A 17 54.65 66.80 -7.71
C ALA A 17 54.98 67.63 -8.96
N GLN A 18 54.23 68.71 -9.23
CA GLN A 18 54.49 69.61 -10.37
C GLN A 18 55.80 70.39 -10.24
N ASN A 19 56.25 70.65 -9.01
CA ASN A 19 57.52 71.33 -8.74
C ASN A 19 58.68 70.34 -8.52
N GLU A 20 58.55 69.09 -9.00
CA GLU A 20 59.54 68.00 -8.91
C GLU A 20 60.02 67.68 -7.47
N ASN A 21 59.27 68.10 -6.45
CA ASN A 21 59.56 67.78 -5.05
C ASN A 21 58.85 66.48 -4.64
N TRP A 22 59.34 65.37 -5.18
CA TRP A 22 58.75 64.04 -5.02
C TRP A 22 58.71 63.56 -3.58
N GLU A 23 59.69 63.94 -2.75
CA GLU A 23 59.71 63.57 -1.34
C GLU A 23 58.53 64.18 -0.57
N LYS A 24 58.25 65.48 -0.77
CA LYS A 24 57.11 66.15 -0.13
C LYS A 24 55.78 65.68 -0.70
N ALA A 25 55.70 65.46 -2.02
CA ALA A 25 54.51 64.91 -2.68
C ALA A 25 54.16 63.51 -2.14
N TYR A 26 55.16 62.64 -1.99
CA TYR A 26 54.96 61.30 -1.43
C TYR A 26 54.49 61.36 0.03
N LYS A 27 55.13 62.19 0.86
CA LYS A 27 54.73 62.40 2.27
C LYS A 27 53.28 62.90 2.39
N THR A 28 52.87 63.84 1.54
CA THR A 28 51.48 64.35 1.54
C THR A 28 50.49 63.33 0.98
N ARG A 29 50.85 62.53 -0.02
CA ARG A 29 50.03 61.42 -0.52
C ARG A 29 49.75 60.35 0.54
N ILE A 30 50.72 60.03 1.40
CA ILE A 30 50.50 59.11 2.53
C ILE A 30 49.43 59.67 3.48
N ILE A 31 49.52 60.95 3.81
CA ILE A 31 48.55 61.63 4.70
C ILE A 31 47.15 61.59 4.07
N VAL A 32 47.04 61.84 2.76
CA VAL A 32 45.77 61.73 2.02
C VAL A 32 45.20 60.32 2.11
N ASN A 33 46.00 59.29 1.84
CA ASN A 33 45.53 57.90 1.88
C ASN A 33 45.05 57.50 3.27
N GLN A 34 45.74 57.93 4.32
CA GLN A 34 45.34 57.67 5.71
C GLN A 34 44.05 58.42 6.08
N LEU A 35 43.95 59.71 5.72
CA LEU A 35 42.74 60.50 5.95
C LEU A 35 41.53 59.98 5.16
N ALA A 36 41.74 59.48 3.93
CA ALA A 36 40.70 58.85 3.13
C ALA A 36 40.24 57.54 3.77
N THR A 37 41.18 56.70 4.23
CA THR A 37 40.87 55.46 4.95
C THR A 37 40.09 55.73 6.24
N ASP A 38 40.49 56.74 7.02
CA ASP A 38 39.81 57.12 8.26
C ASP A 38 38.44 57.79 8.02
N TYR A 39 38.30 58.52 6.91
CA TYR A 39 37.03 59.12 6.49
C TYR A 39 36.04 58.04 6.02
N ASP A 40 36.50 57.09 5.21
CA ASP A 40 35.68 55.98 4.70
C ASP A 40 35.35 54.95 5.80
N ALA A 41 36.30 54.67 6.69
CA ALA A 41 36.10 53.78 7.84
C ALA A 41 35.03 54.31 8.81
N GLY A 42 34.96 55.63 9.02
CA GLY A 42 33.97 56.25 9.90
C GLY A 42 32.53 56.22 9.38
N ASN A 43 32.34 56.19 8.06
CA ASN A 43 31.01 56.26 7.42
C ASN A 43 30.51 54.87 6.95
N GLN A 44 31.41 53.97 6.53
CA GLN A 44 31.03 52.62 6.10
C GLN A 44 30.92 51.63 7.26
N SER A 45 31.75 51.71 8.29
CA SER A 45 31.74 50.74 9.41
C SER A 45 30.41 50.75 10.18
N GLY A 46 29.84 51.93 10.45
CA GLY A 46 28.52 52.05 11.09
C GLY A 46 27.38 51.48 10.22
N LYS A 47 27.44 51.69 8.91
CA LYS A 47 26.47 51.16 7.93
C LYS A 47 26.60 49.64 7.76
N ILE A 48 27.81 49.11 7.79
CA ILE A 48 28.09 47.67 7.77
C ILE A 48 27.55 47.00 9.04
N GLN A 49 27.78 47.58 10.22
CA GLN A 49 27.27 47.03 11.48
C GLN A 49 25.74 47.08 11.59
N SER A 50 25.08 48.12 11.05
CA SER A 50 23.61 48.14 11.00
C SER A 50 23.07 47.10 10.03
N LEU A 51 23.72 46.92 8.88
CA LEU A 51 23.34 45.92 7.88
C LEU A 51 23.55 44.49 8.41
N GLU A 52 24.65 44.25 9.12
CA GLU A 52 24.93 42.96 9.76
C GLU A 52 23.88 42.64 10.83
N ARG A 53 23.50 43.61 11.67
CA ARG A 53 22.40 43.45 12.65
C ARG A 53 21.06 43.19 11.98
N GLU A 54 20.75 43.87 10.87
CA GLU A 54 19.53 43.62 10.11
C GLU A 54 19.50 42.20 9.52
N ILE A 55 20.62 41.76 8.91
CA ILE A 55 20.76 40.40 8.38
C ILE A 55 20.60 39.36 9.50
N LEU A 56 21.23 39.60 10.66
CA LEU A 56 21.17 38.70 11.81
C LEU A 56 19.76 38.60 12.38
N ASN A 57 19.07 39.73 12.54
CA ASN A 57 17.67 39.75 12.97
C ASN A 57 16.76 39.04 11.97
N LYS A 58 16.94 39.30 10.67
CA LYS A 58 16.17 38.63 9.61
C LYS A 58 16.42 37.13 9.60
N ARG A 59 17.66 36.69 9.85
CA ARG A 59 18.02 35.28 9.98
C ARG A 59 17.37 34.65 11.20
N ASN A 60 17.45 35.29 12.37
CA ASN A 60 16.79 34.82 13.59
C ASN A 60 15.26 34.73 13.42
N ASP A 61 14.63 35.71 12.76
CA ASP A 61 13.20 35.68 12.45
C ASP A 61 12.83 34.57 11.46
N LEU A 62 13.70 34.29 10.47
CA LEU A 62 13.53 33.17 9.55
C LEU A 62 13.67 31.83 10.28
N GLU A 63 14.66 31.69 11.16
CA GLU A 63 14.86 30.49 11.97
C GLU A 63 13.70 30.26 12.93
N LEU A 64 13.20 31.30 13.59
CA LEU A 64 12.04 31.22 14.48
C LEU A 64 10.78 30.82 13.70
N ARG A 65 10.55 31.42 12.52
CA ARG A 65 9.44 31.03 11.63
C ARG A 65 9.57 29.60 11.16
N ASN A 66 10.77 29.18 10.75
CA ASN A 66 11.00 27.81 10.30
C ASN A 66 10.78 26.79 11.43
N GLN A 67 11.29 27.07 12.64
CA GLN A 67 11.03 26.22 13.80
C GLN A 67 9.53 26.11 14.14
N LYS A 68 8.79 27.22 14.08
CA LYS A 68 7.33 27.23 14.27
C LYS A 68 6.63 26.37 13.20
N ASN A 69 7.01 26.53 11.93
CA ASN A 69 6.45 25.76 10.83
C ASN A 69 6.73 24.26 10.99
N ILE A 70 7.97 23.87 11.29
CA ILE A 70 8.35 22.47 11.53
C ILE A 70 7.50 21.86 12.66
N LYS A 71 7.36 22.55 13.79
CA LYS A 71 6.52 22.09 14.91
C LYS A 71 5.05 21.96 14.52
N PHE A 72 4.53 22.90 13.74
CA PHE A 72 3.16 22.83 13.23
C PHE A 72 2.95 21.61 12.31
N PHE A 73 3.85 21.37 11.35
CA PHE A 73 3.80 20.21 10.46
C PHE A 73 3.89 18.87 11.22
N LEU A 74 4.77 18.77 12.21
CA LEU A 74 4.87 17.60 13.09
C LEU A 74 3.55 17.36 13.85
N GLY A 75 2.91 18.42 14.34
CA GLY A 75 1.60 18.34 14.97
C GLY A 75 0.52 17.82 14.01
N THR A 76 0.42 18.40 12.81
CA THR A 76 -0.63 18.00 11.84
C THR A 76 -0.44 16.56 11.35
N THR A 77 0.79 16.16 11.03
CA THR A 77 1.10 14.75 10.68
C THR A 77 0.79 13.79 11.81
N SER A 78 1.07 14.17 13.06
CA SER A 78 0.72 13.34 14.23
C SER A 78 -0.79 13.15 14.38
N VAL A 79 -1.58 14.21 14.17
CA VAL A 79 -3.05 14.14 14.20
C VAL A 79 -3.58 13.25 13.07
N ILE A 80 -3.06 13.42 11.85
CA ILE A 80 -3.41 12.56 10.70
C ILE A 80 -3.08 11.10 11.02
N PHE A 81 -1.92 10.84 11.61
CA PHE A 81 -1.51 9.48 11.99
C PHE A 81 -2.44 8.88 13.06
N ILE A 82 -2.85 9.66 14.07
CA ILE A 82 -3.82 9.22 15.08
C ILE A 82 -5.16 8.87 14.43
N ILE A 83 -5.66 9.73 13.52
CA ILE A 83 -6.89 9.47 12.77
C ILE A 83 -6.77 8.19 11.94
N LEU A 84 -5.64 7.99 11.24
CA LEU A 84 -5.36 6.79 10.47
C LEU A 84 -5.38 5.54 11.35
N LEU A 85 -4.75 5.58 12.52
CA LEU A 85 -4.75 4.49 13.49
C LEU A 85 -6.17 4.15 13.98
N LEU A 86 -7.00 5.17 14.26
CA LEU A 86 -8.39 4.96 14.65
C LEU A 86 -9.21 4.30 13.53
N VAL A 87 -9.02 4.73 12.29
CA VAL A 87 -9.66 4.12 11.11
C VAL A 87 -9.23 2.66 10.96
N LEU A 88 -7.92 2.38 11.03
CA LEU A 88 -7.39 1.01 10.97
C LEU A 88 -7.93 0.13 12.09
N PHE A 89 -7.99 0.65 13.32
CA PHE A 89 -8.56 -0.06 14.47
C PHE A 89 -10.04 -0.40 14.24
N LYS A 90 -10.83 0.57 13.75
CA LYS A 90 -12.24 0.33 13.41
C LYS A 90 -12.38 -0.73 12.32
N LEU A 91 -11.58 -0.66 11.25
CA LEU A 91 -11.57 -1.66 10.18
C LEU A 91 -11.20 -3.05 10.69
N TYR A 92 -10.17 -3.14 11.53
CA TYR A 92 -9.75 -4.39 12.16
C TYR A 92 -10.88 -5.00 12.99
N LYS A 93 -11.54 -4.20 13.84
CA LYS A 93 -12.65 -4.66 14.67
C LYS A 93 -13.85 -5.12 13.84
N THR A 94 -14.28 -4.34 12.85
CA THR A 94 -15.39 -4.72 11.96
C THR A 94 -15.07 -6.00 11.18
N ASN A 95 -13.83 -6.19 10.73
CA ASN A 95 -13.43 -7.41 10.02
C ASN A 95 -13.45 -8.64 10.95
N GLN A 96 -13.04 -8.49 12.20
CA GLN A 96 -13.13 -9.55 13.21
C GLN A 96 -14.58 -9.98 13.47
N GLU A 97 -15.51 -9.03 13.58
CA GLU A 97 -16.94 -9.32 13.76
C GLU A 97 -17.53 -10.07 12.55
N LYS A 98 -17.19 -9.64 11.33
CA LYS A 98 -17.61 -10.33 10.09
C LYS A 98 -17.11 -11.78 10.03
N ARG A 99 -15.86 -12.04 10.43
CA ARG A 99 -15.29 -13.39 10.44
C ARG A 99 -16.05 -14.33 11.38
N LYS A 100 -16.39 -13.87 12.59
CA LYS A 100 -17.19 -14.64 13.54
C LYS A 100 -18.59 -14.96 13.03
N LEU A 101 -19.24 -13.99 12.37
CA LEU A 101 -20.57 -14.21 11.80
C LEU A 101 -20.54 -15.27 10.69
N VAL A 102 -19.56 -15.18 9.79
CA VAL A 102 -19.37 -16.16 8.71
C VAL A 102 -19.07 -17.55 9.26
N GLU A 103 -18.22 -17.65 10.28
CA GLU A 103 -17.91 -18.92 10.93
C GLU A 103 -19.14 -19.54 11.60
N ASN A 104 -19.93 -18.74 12.33
CA ASN A 104 -21.18 -19.21 12.94
C ASN A 104 -22.18 -19.71 11.90
N GLU A 105 -22.33 -18.99 10.78
CA GLU A 105 -23.24 -19.38 9.71
C GLU A 105 -22.75 -20.64 8.98
N ASN A 106 -21.44 -20.75 8.72
CA ASN A 106 -20.84 -21.96 8.18
C ASN A 106 -21.06 -23.17 9.09
N ASN A 107 -20.91 -22.99 10.41
CA ASN A 107 -21.16 -24.06 11.38
C ASN A 107 -22.62 -24.49 11.40
N ARG A 108 -23.57 -23.54 11.31
CA ARG A 108 -25.01 -23.85 11.18
C ARG A 108 -25.32 -24.63 9.90
N ILE A 109 -24.76 -24.21 8.77
CA ILE A 109 -24.95 -24.90 7.48
C ILE A 109 -24.40 -26.33 7.57
N ARG A 110 -23.20 -26.51 8.14
CA ARG A 110 -22.61 -27.85 8.34
C ARG A 110 -23.46 -28.73 9.24
N ALA A 111 -23.98 -28.18 10.35
CA ALA A 111 -24.87 -28.93 11.24
C ALA A 111 -26.16 -29.34 10.53
N LYS A 112 -26.79 -28.43 9.78
CA LYS A 112 -27.99 -28.73 8.98
C LYS A 112 -27.71 -29.76 7.88
N LEU A 113 -26.56 -29.67 7.23
CA LEU A 113 -26.14 -30.65 6.22
C LEU A 113 -25.94 -32.03 6.85
N SER A 114 -25.32 -32.10 8.03
CA SER A 114 -25.16 -33.36 8.78
C SER A 114 -26.51 -33.96 9.15
N ASP A 115 -27.48 -33.17 9.61
CA ASP A 115 -28.84 -33.64 9.91
C ASP A 115 -29.53 -34.18 8.66
N LEU A 116 -29.42 -33.47 7.53
CA LEU A 116 -29.96 -33.93 6.24
C LEU A 116 -29.27 -35.23 5.78
N MET A 117 -27.94 -35.33 5.91
CA MET A 117 -27.21 -36.55 5.55
C MET A 117 -27.61 -37.74 6.42
N ASN A 118 -27.79 -37.55 7.73
CA ASN A 118 -28.28 -38.63 8.61
C ASN A 118 -29.69 -39.09 8.20
N LYS A 119 -30.59 -38.15 7.86
CA LYS A 119 -31.92 -38.49 7.33
C LYS A 119 -31.88 -39.20 5.98
N VAL A 120 -30.88 -38.91 5.15
CA VAL A 120 -30.64 -39.64 3.90
C VAL A 120 -30.06 -41.03 4.19
N ASN A 121 -29.18 -41.16 5.18
CA ASN A 121 -28.56 -42.45 5.53
C ASN A 121 -29.53 -43.43 6.20
N ASP A 122 -30.54 -42.93 6.94
CA ASP A 122 -31.67 -43.74 7.43
C ASP A 122 -32.56 -44.26 6.29
N LYS A 123 -32.51 -43.62 5.11
CA LYS A 123 -32.95 -44.21 3.85
C LYS A 123 -31.77 -44.85 3.15
N GLU A 124 -31.25 -45.93 3.72
CA GLU A 124 -30.32 -46.79 3.01
C GLU A 124 -30.93 -47.08 1.63
N ILE A 125 -30.27 -46.61 0.56
CA ILE A 125 -30.65 -46.92 -0.82
C ILE A 125 -30.20 -48.36 -1.06
N THR A 126 -30.78 -49.30 -0.33
CA THR A 126 -30.66 -50.71 -0.62
C THR A 126 -31.47 -50.96 -1.89
N LEU A 127 -30.89 -51.72 -2.82
CA LEU A 127 -31.57 -52.19 -4.03
C LEU A 127 -32.92 -52.88 -3.73
N SER A 128 -33.17 -53.27 -2.48
CA SER A 128 -34.44 -53.80 -1.97
C SER A 128 -35.60 -52.79 -1.97
N ASN A 129 -35.34 -51.48 -1.99
CA ASN A 129 -36.39 -50.46 -2.09
C ASN A 129 -36.92 -50.29 -3.52
N TYR A 130 -36.14 -50.74 -4.52
CA TYR A 130 -36.62 -50.83 -5.89
C TYR A 130 -37.22 -52.23 -6.06
N GLN A 131 -38.48 -52.31 -6.48
CA GLN A 131 -39.18 -53.58 -6.78
C GLN A 131 -38.61 -54.23 -8.05
N LEU A 132 -37.31 -54.57 -8.02
CA LEU A 132 -36.62 -55.30 -9.07
C LEU A 132 -36.90 -56.79 -8.88
N SER A 133 -37.21 -57.48 -9.97
CA SER A 133 -37.30 -58.93 -9.99
C SER A 133 -35.92 -59.56 -9.75
N ASP A 134 -35.89 -60.79 -9.23
CA ASP A 134 -34.66 -61.56 -9.02
C ASP A 134 -33.79 -61.61 -10.28
N ARG A 135 -34.44 -61.71 -11.45
CA ARG A 135 -33.77 -61.73 -12.74
C ARG A 135 -33.07 -60.41 -13.08
N GLN A 136 -33.63 -59.28 -12.68
CA GLN A 136 -33.01 -57.98 -12.87
C GLN A 136 -31.82 -57.78 -11.91
N LEU A 137 -31.93 -58.29 -10.68
CA LEU A 137 -30.82 -58.27 -9.71
C LEU A 137 -29.63 -59.11 -10.21
N GLU A 138 -29.88 -60.31 -10.74
CA GLU A 138 -28.85 -61.13 -11.37
C GLU A 138 -28.13 -60.40 -12.50
N ILE A 139 -28.89 -59.70 -13.36
CA ILE A 139 -28.32 -58.92 -14.47
C ILE A 139 -27.45 -57.78 -13.94
N ILE A 140 -27.88 -57.07 -12.89
CA ILE A 140 -27.09 -56.00 -12.23
C ILE A 140 -25.76 -56.56 -11.72
N ASP A 141 -25.78 -57.71 -11.04
CA ASP A 141 -24.56 -58.32 -10.50
C ASP A 141 -23.57 -58.72 -11.60
N LEU A 142 -24.06 -59.21 -12.74
CA LEU A 142 -23.20 -59.54 -13.88
C LEU A 142 -22.66 -58.29 -14.58
N VAL A 143 -23.43 -57.19 -14.64
CA VAL A 143 -22.96 -55.90 -15.15
C VAL A 143 -21.85 -55.33 -14.27
N LYS A 144 -22.02 -55.37 -12.93
CA LYS A 144 -21.01 -54.93 -11.96
C LYS A 144 -19.69 -55.70 -12.05
N LYS A 145 -19.76 -56.97 -12.46
CA LYS A 145 -18.59 -57.80 -12.75
C LYS A 145 -17.91 -57.47 -14.08
N GLY A 146 -18.45 -56.51 -14.86
CA GLY A 146 -17.88 -56.04 -16.11
C GLY A 146 -18.29 -56.82 -17.35
N LEU A 147 -19.22 -57.79 -17.25
CA LEU A 147 -19.58 -58.65 -18.38
C LEU A 147 -20.38 -57.90 -19.45
N THR A 148 -20.03 -58.10 -20.71
CA THR A 148 -20.78 -57.57 -21.86
C THR A 148 -22.18 -58.19 -21.97
N ASN A 149 -23.10 -57.53 -22.68
CA ASN A 149 -24.46 -58.04 -22.85
C ASN A 149 -24.51 -59.44 -23.49
N LYS A 150 -23.52 -59.76 -24.35
CA LYS A 150 -23.39 -61.08 -24.99
C LYS A 150 -22.96 -62.16 -23.98
N GLU A 151 -22.04 -61.83 -23.08
CA GLU A 151 -21.59 -62.74 -22.02
C GLU A 151 -22.71 -62.97 -21.00
N ILE A 152 -23.42 -61.91 -20.61
CA ILE A 152 -24.60 -61.99 -19.73
C ILE A 152 -25.67 -62.88 -20.38
N ALA A 153 -25.98 -62.65 -21.66
CA ALA A 153 -26.95 -63.44 -22.40
C ALA A 153 -26.59 -64.94 -22.40
N THR A 154 -25.30 -65.25 -22.58
CA THR A 154 -24.78 -66.61 -22.57
C THR A 154 -24.90 -67.24 -21.17
N GLN A 155 -24.50 -66.54 -20.12
CA GLN A 155 -24.52 -67.04 -18.75
C GLN A 155 -25.94 -67.25 -18.22
N LEU A 156 -26.87 -66.41 -18.67
CA LEU A 156 -28.27 -66.44 -18.27
C LEU A 156 -29.16 -67.26 -19.23
N TYR A 157 -28.60 -67.85 -20.29
CA TYR A 157 -29.33 -68.62 -21.32
C TYR A 157 -30.51 -67.85 -21.96
N ILE A 158 -30.30 -66.57 -22.29
CA ILE A 158 -31.28 -65.69 -22.93
C ILE A 158 -30.67 -64.96 -24.14
N SER A 159 -31.49 -64.26 -24.93
CA SER A 159 -30.96 -63.45 -26.04
C SER A 159 -30.33 -62.13 -25.56
N GLU A 160 -29.37 -61.60 -26.31
CA GLU A 160 -28.79 -60.28 -26.04
C GLU A 160 -29.85 -59.16 -26.05
N ASN A 161 -30.88 -59.29 -26.90
CA ASN A 161 -32.01 -58.36 -26.95
C ASN A 161 -32.83 -58.40 -25.65
N THR A 162 -32.99 -59.58 -25.05
CA THR A 162 -33.64 -59.76 -23.75
C THR A 162 -32.84 -59.07 -22.64
N VAL A 163 -31.51 -59.20 -22.66
CA VAL A 163 -30.62 -58.48 -21.71
C VAL A 163 -30.77 -56.96 -21.87
N LYS A 164 -30.74 -56.43 -23.10
CA LYS A 164 -30.94 -55.00 -23.37
C LYS A 164 -32.30 -54.51 -22.87
N TYR A 165 -33.36 -55.31 -23.03
CA TYR A 165 -34.68 -55.00 -22.52
C TYR A 165 -34.71 -54.92 -20.98
N HIS A 166 -34.14 -55.90 -20.28
CA HIS A 166 -34.05 -55.86 -18.83
C HIS A 166 -33.21 -54.67 -18.33
N LEU A 167 -32.08 -54.37 -18.96
CA LEU A 167 -31.26 -53.20 -18.63
C LEU A 167 -32.03 -51.89 -18.80
N LYS A 168 -32.83 -51.76 -19.86
CA LYS A 168 -33.70 -50.59 -20.05
C LYS A 168 -34.69 -50.41 -18.89
N ILE A 169 -35.31 -51.51 -18.44
CA ILE A 169 -36.23 -51.45 -17.28
C ILE A 169 -35.45 -51.05 -16.03
N ILE A 170 -34.29 -51.66 -15.79
CA ILE A 170 -33.44 -51.38 -14.62
C ILE A 170 -33.02 -49.90 -14.59
N TYR A 171 -32.56 -49.36 -15.71
CA TYR A 171 -32.21 -47.95 -15.87
C TYR A 171 -33.39 -47.02 -15.55
N ASN A 172 -34.57 -47.33 -16.08
CA ASN A 172 -35.79 -46.57 -15.77
C ASN A 172 -36.18 -46.68 -14.29
N THR A 173 -36.07 -47.87 -13.69
CA THR A 173 -36.42 -48.11 -12.29
C THR A 173 -35.45 -47.39 -11.35
N LEU A 174 -34.16 -47.35 -11.68
CA LEU A 174 -33.10 -46.71 -10.87
C LEU A 174 -32.88 -45.23 -11.20
N GLY A 175 -33.51 -44.69 -12.26
CA GLY A 175 -33.37 -43.29 -12.68
C GLY A 175 -31.98 -42.95 -13.20
N ILE A 176 -31.31 -43.90 -13.87
CA ILE A 176 -29.95 -43.75 -14.41
C ILE A 176 -29.94 -43.95 -15.92
N ASP A 177 -29.12 -43.20 -16.64
CA ASP A 177 -29.14 -43.19 -18.11
C ASP A 177 -28.02 -44.02 -18.75
N SER A 178 -27.08 -44.54 -17.95
CA SER A 178 -25.86 -45.15 -18.48
C SER A 178 -25.42 -46.41 -17.72
N ARG A 179 -24.83 -47.36 -18.46
CA ARG A 179 -24.21 -48.56 -17.91
C ARG A 179 -23.08 -48.26 -16.91
N ASN A 180 -22.37 -47.15 -17.09
CA ASN A 180 -21.28 -46.74 -16.20
C ASN A 180 -21.79 -46.14 -14.88
N SER A 181 -23.08 -45.80 -14.83
CA SER A 181 -23.74 -45.27 -13.63
C SER A 181 -24.30 -46.37 -12.72
N LEU A 182 -24.15 -47.64 -13.13
CA LEU A 182 -24.69 -48.84 -12.48
C LEU A 182 -23.57 -49.65 -11.81
#